data_AF-A0A520DD95-F1
#
_entry.id   AF-A0A520DD95-F1
#
_cell.length_a   1.000
_cell.length_b   1.000
_cell.length_c   1.000
_cell.angle_alpha   90.00
_cell.angle_beta   90.00
_cell.angle_gamma   90.00
#
_symmetry.space_group_name_H-M   'P 1'
#
loop_
_entity.id
_entity.type
_entity.pdbx_description
1 polymer ?
#
loop_
_entity_poly.entity_id
_entity_poly.type
_entity_poly.pdbx_seq_one_letter_code
_entity_poly.pdbx_strand_id
1 'polypeptide(L)'
;YEDLDGTSMASPVVSGLAALILSYYPDLKPYQVKEIIIKSVTKVLRKVKYKNARGENMRVPFSEICVSGGIVNAYNALKLAETYK
;
A
#
# COMPACT_ATOMS: atom_id res chain seq x y z
N TYR A 1 -1.81 -21.09 16.39
CA TYR A 1 -1.62 -20.12 15.30
C TYR A 1 -1.63 -18.77 15.99
N GLU A 2 -0.52 -18.02 15.97
CA GLU A 2 -0.55 -16.66 16.49
C GLU A 2 -1.15 -15.78 15.40
N ASP A 3 -2.31 -15.19 15.69
CA ASP A 3 -2.90 -14.16 14.85
C ASP A 3 -2.05 -12.90 14.99
N LEU A 4 -1.02 -12.81 14.15
CA LEU A 4 -0.18 -11.63 14.04
C LEU A 4 -0.99 -10.56 13.28
N ASP A 5 -1.81 -9.82 14.02
CA ASP A 5 -2.64 -8.73 13.49
C ASP A 5 -2.05 -7.36 13.88
N GLY A 6 -2.35 -6.34 13.08
CA GLY A 6 -2.00 -4.95 13.34
C GLY A 6 -0.96 -4.35 12.40
N THR A 7 -0.75 -3.04 12.55
CA THR A 7 0.19 -2.25 11.73
C THR A 7 1.63 -2.76 11.81
N SER A 8 1.98 -3.44 12.91
CA SER A 8 3.26 -4.12 13.11
C SER A 8 3.55 -5.21 12.08
N MET A 9 2.51 -5.85 11.50
CA MET A 9 2.67 -6.83 10.41
C MET A 9 2.54 -6.21 9.02
N ALA A 10 1.85 -5.08 8.89
CA ALA A 10 1.84 -4.33 7.63
C ALA A 10 3.24 -3.79 7.28
N SER A 11 4.01 -3.36 8.29
CA SER A 11 5.37 -2.83 8.10
C SER A 11 6.33 -3.84 7.42
N PRO A 12 6.53 -5.08 7.92
CA PRO A 12 7.41 -6.06 7.29
C PRO A 12 6.92 -6.53 5.92
N VAL A 13 5.61 -6.53 5.67
CA VAL A 13 5.07 -6.86 4.33
C VAL A 13 5.47 -5.80 3.30
N VAL A 14 5.33 -4.52 3.65
CA VAL A 14 5.71 -3.42 2.75
C VAL A 14 7.23 -3.33 2.59
N SER A 15 8.01 -3.56 3.65
CA SER A 15 9.47 -3.59 3.54
C SER A 15 9.96 -4.77 2.69
N GLY A 16 9.32 -5.93 2.77
CA GLY A 16 9.58 -7.06 1.87
C GLY A 16 9.28 -6.73 0.41
N LEU A 17 8.19 -6.02 0.13
CA LEU A 17 7.90 -5.53 -1.24
C LEU A 17 8.97 -4.53 -1.73
N ALA A 18 9.40 -3.60 -0.88
CA ALA A 18 10.45 -2.65 -1.24
C ALA A 18 11.79 -3.37 -1.53
N ALA A 19 12.14 -4.37 -0.72
CA ALA A 19 13.32 -5.21 -0.93
C ALA A 19 13.23 -5.98 -2.26
N LEU A 20 12.05 -6.52 -2.60
CA LEU A 20 11.81 -7.19 -3.88
C LEU A 20 11.99 -6.23 -5.07
N ILE A 21 11.46 -5.02 -4.99
CA ILE A 21 11.65 -4.02 -6.05
C ILE A 21 13.15 -3.72 -6.23
N LEU A 22 13.87 -3.48 -5.13
CA LEU A 22 15.30 -3.17 -5.17
C LEU A 22 16.18 -4.35 -5.60
N SER A 23 15.75 -5.60 -5.39
CA SER A 23 16.50 -6.77 -5.87
C SER A 23 16.51 -6.88 -7.40
N TYR A 24 15.46 -6.37 -8.07
CA TYR A 24 15.39 -6.32 -9.54
C TYR A 24 15.88 -4.99 -10.12
N TYR A 25 15.72 -3.89 -9.38
CA TYR A 25 16.03 -2.53 -9.84
C TYR A 25 16.84 -1.78 -8.77
N PRO A 26 18.13 -2.13 -8.57
CA PRO A 26 18.94 -1.61 -7.46
C PRO A 26 19.23 -0.10 -7.56
N ASP A 27 19.17 0.48 -8.76
CA ASP A 27 19.44 1.89 -9.01
C ASP A 27 18.27 2.83 -8.65
N LEU A 28 17.10 2.27 -8.30
CA LEU A 28 15.95 3.07 -7.91
C LEU A 28 16.19 3.81 -6.59
N LYS A 29 15.96 5.12 -6.62
CA LYS A 29 16.06 5.97 -5.44
C LYS A 29 14.91 5.70 -4.47
N PRO A 30 15.10 5.92 -3.16
CA PRO A 30 14.06 5.66 -2.15
C PRO A 30 12.71 6.34 -2.44
N TYR A 31 12.71 7.55 -3.01
CA TYR A 31 11.47 8.24 -3.38
C TYR A 31 10.75 7.56 -4.55
N GLN A 32 11.48 6.98 -5.51
CA GLN A 32 10.91 6.26 -6.64
C GLN A 32 10.25 4.97 -6.15
N VAL A 33 10.91 4.21 -5.27
CA VAL A 33 10.35 3.00 -4.67
C VAL A 33 9.06 3.31 -3.90
N LYS A 34 9.06 4.37 -3.08
CA LYS A 34 7.86 4.85 -2.39
C LYS A 34 6.74 5.19 -3.38
N GLU A 35 7.07 5.91 -4.44
CA GLU A 35 6.08 6.32 -5.45
C GLU A 35 5.49 5.11 -6.18
N ILE A 36 6.32 4.14 -6.57
CA ILE A 36 5.90 2.89 -7.20
C ILE A 36 4.91 2.16 -6.31
N ILE A 37 5.23 1.95 -5.03
CA ILE A 37 4.36 1.24 -4.08
C ILE A 37 3.01 1.95 -3.91
N ILE A 38 3.00 3.29 -3.83
CA ILE A 38 1.76 4.07 -3.65
C ILE A 38 0.90 4.05 -4.93
N LYS A 39 1.53 4.17 -6.10
CA LYS A 39 0.81 4.24 -7.39
C LYS A 39 0.33 2.87 -7.88
N SER A 40 1.00 1.78 -7.50
CA SER A 40 0.68 0.43 -7.97
C SER A 40 -0.43 -0.27 -7.19
N VAL A 41 -0.96 0.34 -6.13
CA VAL A 41 -1.98 -0.27 -5.28
C VAL A 41 -3.23 -0.69 -6.05
N THR A 42 -3.86 -1.78 -5.60
CA THR A 42 -5.21 -2.15 -6.02
C THR A 42 -6.21 -1.24 -5.32
N LYS A 43 -6.86 -0.34 -6.08
CA LYS A 43 -7.82 0.62 -5.55
C LYS A 43 -9.05 -0.07 -4.96
N VAL A 44 -9.48 0.40 -3.79
CA VAL A 44 -10.72 -0.07 -3.15
C VAL A 44 -11.82 0.95 -3.47
N LEU A 45 -12.64 0.64 -4.47
CA LEU A 45 -13.70 1.56 -4.95
C LEU A 45 -14.98 1.55 -4.10
N ARG A 46 -15.09 0.61 -3.17
CA ARG A 46 -16.26 0.51 -2.28
C ARG A 46 -16.14 1.47 -1.10
N LYS A 47 -17.29 1.91 -0.60
CA LYS A 47 -17.36 2.59 0.71
C LYS A 47 -17.08 1.59 1.83
N VAL A 48 -16.26 1.98 2.79
CA VAL A 48 -15.90 1.18 3.96
C VAL A 48 -16.57 1.74 5.20
N LYS A 49 -16.78 0.88 6.20
CA LYS A 49 -17.28 1.31 7.51
C LYS A 49 -16.17 2.09 8.22
N TYR A 50 -16.49 3.30 8.66
CA TYR A 50 -15.59 4.18 9.38
C TYR A 50 -16.31 4.70 10.62
N LYS A 51 -15.58 4.81 11.73
CA LYS A 51 -16.08 5.40 12.97
C LYS A 51 -15.45 6.78 13.09
N ASN A 52 -16.28 7.82 13.03
CA ASN A 52 -15.79 9.19 13.10
C ASN A 52 -15.30 9.55 14.53
N ALA A 53 -14.72 10.73 14.70
CA ALA A 53 -14.24 11.21 16.00
C ALA A 53 -15.37 11.32 17.07
N ARG A 54 -16.64 11.38 16.65
CA ARG A 54 -17.82 11.42 17.54
C ARG A 54 -18.36 10.03 17.89
N GLY A 55 -17.73 8.97 17.36
CA GLY A 55 -18.11 7.59 17.61
C GLY A 55 -19.25 7.05 16.73
N GLU A 56 -19.71 7.81 15.75
CA GLU A 56 -20.81 7.43 14.86
C GLU A 56 -20.29 6.54 13.72
N ASN A 57 -21.08 5.54 13.35
CA ASN A 57 -20.77 4.66 12.23
C ASN A 57 -21.23 5.32 10.92
N MET A 58 -20.29 5.54 10.01
CA MET A 58 -20.57 6.06 8.67
C MET A 58 -19.91 5.21 7.60
N ARG A 59 -20.30 5.41 6.34
CA ARG A 59 -19.68 4.78 5.18
C ARG A 59 -19.00 5.85 4.33
N VAL A 60 -17.67 5.78 4.27
CA VAL A 60 -16.84 6.71 3.48
C VAL A 60 -16.12 5.96 2.37
N PRO A 61 -15.86 6.59 1.21
CA PRO A 61 -14.88 6.11 0.25
C PRO A 61 -13.54 5.79 0.94
N PHE A 62 -12.93 4.65 0.60
CA PHE A 62 -11.65 4.27 1.22
C PHE A 62 -10.54 5.29 0.95
N SER A 63 -10.61 6.01 -0.17
CA SER A 63 -9.70 7.09 -0.55
C SER A 63 -9.74 8.29 0.41
N GLU A 64 -10.81 8.50 1.18
CA GLU A 64 -10.87 9.61 2.15
C GLU A 64 -10.06 9.34 3.42
N ILE A 65 -9.79 8.06 3.73
CA ILE A 65 -9.11 7.63 4.96
C ILE A 65 -7.79 6.91 4.70
N CYS A 66 -7.44 6.68 3.44
CA CYS A 66 -6.22 5.99 3.02
C CYS A 66 -5.53 6.80 1.94
N VAL A 67 -4.27 7.20 2.17
CA VAL A 67 -3.47 8.03 1.25
C VAL A 67 -3.36 7.40 -0.14
N SER A 68 -3.12 6.09 -0.21
CA SER A 68 -3.05 5.37 -1.49
C SER A 68 -4.44 4.99 -2.02
N GLY A 69 -5.48 5.00 -1.18
CA GLY A 69 -6.82 4.53 -1.51
C GLY A 69 -6.88 3.07 -1.95
N GLY A 70 -5.90 2.25 -1.56
CA GLY A 70 -5.78 0.89 -2.05
C GLY A 70 -4.86 -0.01 -1.23
N ILE A 71 -4.86 -1.29 -1.62
CA ILE A 71 -4.06 -2.35 -1.00
C ILE A 71 -2.80 -2.56 -1.83
N VAL A 72 -1.66 -2.80 -1.18
CA VAL A 72 -0.39 -3.07 -1.86
C VAL A 72 -0.50 -4.22 -2.86
N ASN A 73 0.18 -4.07 -4.01
CA ASN A 73 0.15 -5.04 -5.09
C ASN A 73 1.57 -5.23 -5.67
N ALA A 74 2.17 -6.38 -5.40
CA ALA A 74 3.53 -6.67 -5.81
C ALA A 74 3.70 -6.77 -7.33
N TYR A 75 2.74 -7.40 -8.02
CA TYR A 75 2.79 -7.56 -9.47
C TYR A 75 2.73 -6.20 -10.18
N ASN A 76 1.77 -5.36 -9.81
CA ASN A 76 1.66 -4.01 -10.37
C ASN A 76 2.88 -3.15 -10.01
N ALA A 77 3.46 -3.33 -8.82
CA ALA A 77 4.65 -2.60 -8.40
C ALA A 77 5.84 -2.94 -9.29
N LEU A 78 6.10 -4.21 -9.58
CA LEU A 78 7.19 -4.62 -10.46
C LEU A 78 6.96 -4.17 -11.92
N LYS A 79 5.72 -4.26 -12.39
CA LYS A 79 5.34 -3.76 -13.72
C LYS A 79 5.55 -2.25 -13.85
N LEU A 80 5.22 -1.49 -12.81
CA LEU A 80 5.46 -0.05 -12.78
C LEU A 80 6.95 0.27 -12.61
N ALA A 81 7.69 -0.48 -11.79
CA ALA A 81 9.13 -0.30 -11.61
C ALA A 81 9.91 -0.44 -12.92
N GLU A 82 9.48 -1.33 -13.82
CA GLU A 82 10.08 -1.50 -15.13
C GLU A 82 10.05 -0.22 -15.99
N THR A 83 9.08 0.67 -15.76
CA THR A 83 8.94 1.93 -16.54
C THR A 83 9.83 3.06 -16.03
N TYR A 84 10.56 2.86 -14.92
CA TYR A 84 11.45 3.87 -14.30
C TYR A 84 12.92 3.69 -14.71
N LYS A 85 13.18 2.93 -15.78
CA LYS A 85 14.49 2.79 -16.44
C LYS A 85 15.02 4.12 -16.95
#